data_AF-A0A2H5WYI4-F1
#
_entry.id   AF-A0A2H5WYI4-F1
#
_cell.length_a   1.000
_cell.length_b   1.000
_cell.length_c   1.000
_cell.angle_alpha   90.00
_cell.angle_beta   90.00
_cell.angle_gamma   90.00
#
_symmetry.space_group_name_H-M   'P 1'
#
loop_
_entity.id
_entity.type
_entity.pdbx_description
1 polymer ?
#
loop_
_entity_poly.entity_id
_entity_poly.type
_entity_poly.pdbx_seq_one_letter_code
_entity_poly.pdbx_strand_id
1 'polypeptide(L)'
;MAYNMTPDDLIYFDETGLCFNQMQDEELVQYAKQGCQRATEILIRRYRSLVESKARAYFLIGADHEDVVQEGLIGLYKAIRDFRFDRIPSFRPFAEICITRQIITAVKTATRQKHQPLNDYISLYNPLQNNGEESDSCLVEILPDPNALNPEQWILERRIPQAVLRMVRELLSPLELQVLDCYLDGLSYREMSERLNRHAKCIDNALQRIKKKLKQVYEENYGEQSNSPRRKRRVRIAPELEDTSL
;
A
#
# COMPACT_ATOMS: atom_id res chain seq x y z
N MET A 1 -47.58 40.18 -5.95
CA MET A 1 -47.12 39.47 -7.17
C MET A 1 -46.68 38.05 -6.79
N ALA A 2 -47.62 37.23 -6.31
CA ALA A 2 -47.35 35.86 -5.89
C ALA A 2 -48.39 34.98 -6.57
N TYR A 3 -48.11 34.54 -7.79
CA TYR A 3 -48.91 33.52 -8.46
C TYR A 3 -47.98 32.60 -9.24
N ASN A 4 -48.01 31.32 -8.85
CA ASN A 4 -47.50 30.15 -9.56
C ASN A 4 -45.96 30.03 -9.70
N MET A 5 -45.25 29.91 -8.57
CA MET A 5 -43.89 29.36 -8.56
C MET A 5 -43.95 27.88 -8.15
N THR A 6 -43.36 27.01 -8.95
CA THR A 6 -43.14 25.61 -8.61
C THR A 6 -42.09 25.50 -7.49
N PRO A 7 -42.01 24.36 -6.76
CA PRO A 7 -40.93 24.16 -5.78
C PRO A 7 -39.53 24.34 -6.38
N ASP A 8 -39.36 24.00 -7.66
CA ASP A 8 -38.14 24.23 -8.43
C ASP A 8 -37.90 25.71 -8.79
N ASP A 9 -38.92 26.57 -8.77
CA ASP A 9 -38.73 28.01 -8.97
C ASP A 9 -38.26 28.70 -7.70
N LEU A 10 -38.62 28.15 -6.53
CA LEU A 10 -38.22 28.71 -5.24
C LEU A 10 -36.71 28.75 -5.11
N ILE A 11 -35.95 27.75 -5.59
CA ILE A 11 -34.47 27.70 -5.50
C ILE A 11 -33.77 28.91 -6.11
N TYR A 12 -34.45 29.70 -6.95
CA TYR A 12 -33.90 30.92 -7.52
C TYR A 12 -34.03 32.17 -6.63
N PHE A 13 -34.68 32.09 -5.46
CA PHE A 13 -34.92 33.21 -4.57
C PHE A 13 -34.27 33.01 -3.20
N ASP A 14 -33.52 33.98 -2.66
CA ASP A 14 -33.11 33.92 -1.25
C ASP A 14 -34.27 34.23 -0.28
N GLU A 15 -34.00 34.15 1.03
CA GLU A 15 -34.94 34.49 2.11
C GLU A 15 -35.41 35.96 2.05
N THR A 16 -34.75 36.82 1.27
CA THR A 16 -35.10 38.23 1.05
C THR A 16 -35.85 38.48 -0.27
N GLY A 17 -36.07 37.45 -1.09
CA GLY A 17 -36.80 37.52 -2.36
C GLY A 17 -35.95 37.88 -3.59
N LEU A 18 -34.61 37.77 -3.51
CA LEU A 18 -33.71 38.13 -4.60
C LEU A 18 -33.63 37.03 -5.68
N CYS A 19 -33.98 37.34 -6.94
CA CYS A 19 -33.96 36.38 -8.05
C CYS A 19 -32.55 36.18 -8.63
N PHE A 20 -31.92 35.05 -8.33
CA PHE A 20 -30.60 34.67 -8.82
C PHE A 20 -30.61 34.12 -10.26
N ASN A 21 -31.76 33.74 -10.81
CA ASN A 21 -31.81 33.11 -12.14
C ASN A 21 -31.42 34.05 -13.29
N GLN A 22 -31.52 35.36 -13.07
CA GLN A 22 -31.20 36.38 -14.07
C GLN A 22 -29.82 37.03 -13.85
N MET A 23 -29.13 36.69 -12.76
CA MET A 23 -27.81 37.23 -12.47
C MET A 23 -26.75 36.64 -13.38
N GLN A 24 -25.74 37.46 -13.66
CA GLN A 24 -24.55 37.01 -14.39
C GLN A 24 -23.74 36.05 -13.51
N ASP A 25 -22.98 35.15 -14.14
CA ASP A 25 -22.21 34.14 -13.42
C ASP A 25 -21.19 34.79 -12.48
N GLU A 26 -20.61 35.92 -12.86
CA GLU A 26 -19.64 36.66 -12.05
C GLU A 26 -20.24 37.23 -10.76
N GLU A 27 -21.50 37.69 -10.81
CA GLU A 27 -22.24 38.18 -9.64
C GLU A 27 -22.58 37.02 -8.70
N LEU A 28 -23.06 35.90 -9.25
CA LEU A 28 -23.34 34.70 -8.48
C LEU A 28 -22.09 34.17 -7.78
N VAL A 29 -20.93 34.24 -8.43
CA VAL A 29 -19.66 33.85 -7.81
C VAL A 29 -19.32 34.73 -6.61
N GLN A 30 -19.60 36.04 -6.66
CA GLN A 30 -19.39 36.93 -5.51
C GLN A 30 -20.28 36.54 -4.32
N TYR A 31 -21.56 36.28 -4.55
CA TYR A 31 -22.48 35.80 -3.49
C TYR A 31 -22.08 34.43 -2.96
N ALA A 32 -21.68 33.50 -3.83
CA ALA A 32 -21.20 32.18 -3.44
C ALA A 32 -19.97 32.27 -2.52
N LYS A 33 -19.02 33.17 -2.83
CA LYS A 33 -17.85 33.42 -1.98
C LYS A 33 -18.18 34.04 -0.62
N GLN A 34 -19.28 34.78 -0.52
CA GLN A 34 -19.78 35.32 0.75
C GLN A 34 -20.51 34.27 1.60
N GLY A 35 -20.60 33.02 1.13
CA GLY A 35 -21.23 31.92 1.85
C GLY A 35 -22.68 31.65 1.46
N CYS A 36 -23.21 32.32 0.43
CA CYS A 36 -24.54 32.03 -0.09
C CYS A 36 -24.57 30.65 -0.76
N GLN A 37 -25.10 29.65 -0.05
CA GLN A 37 -25.24 28.28 -0.56
C GLN A 37 -26.08 28.24 -1.83
N ARG A 38 -27.14 29.05 -1.88
CA ARG A 38 -28.08 29.10 -3.02
C ARG A 38 -27.41 29.57 -4.31
N ALA A 39 -26.55 30.59 -4.23
CA ALA A 39 -25.76 31.05 -5.37
C ALA A 39 -24.81 29.95 -5.87
N THR A 40 -24.20 29.19 -4.95
CA THR A 40 -23.33 28.05 -5.29
C THR A 40 -24.12 26.95 -6.00
N GLU A 41 -25.31 26.60 -5.49
CA GLU A 41 -26.17 25.56 -6.06
C GLU A 41 -26.64 25.91 -7.48
N ILE A 42 -26.98 27.18 -7.72
CA ILE A 42 -27.35 27.68 -9.05
C ILE A 42 -26.18 27.58 -10.02
N LEU A 43 -24.97 27.98 -9.61
CA LEU A 43 -23.76 27.82 -10.43
C LEU A 43 -23.49 26.34 -10.74
N ILE A 44 -23.62 25.45 -9.76
CA ILE A 44 -23.47 24.01 -9.97
C ILE A 44 -24.50 23.50 -11.00
N ARG A 45 -25.78 23.86 -10.87
CA ARG A 45 -26.82 23.45 -11.84
C ARG A 45 -26.53 24.01 -13.24
N ARG A 46 -26.17 25.29 -13.37
CA ARG A 46 -25.85 25.94 -14.67
C ARG A 46 -24.69 25.25 -15.38
N TYR A 47 -23.65 24.86 -14.64
CA TYR A 47 -22.43 24.29 -15.20
C TYR A 47 -22.43 22.76 -15.26
N ARG A 48 -23.45 22.07 -14.72
CA ARG A 48 -23.51 20.60 -14.69
C ARG A 48 -23.34 19.97 -16.07
N SER A 49 -24.08 20.47 -17.07
CA SER A 49 -23.99 19.95 -18.44
C SER A 49 -22.61 20.16 -19.08
N LEU A 50 -21.93 21.28 -18.74
CA LEU A 50 -20.54 21.51 -19.17
C LEU A 50 -19.61 20.47 -18.54
N VAL A 51 -19.75 20.24 -17.23
CA VAL A 51 -18.94 19.25 -16.50
C VAL A 51 -19.14 17.86 -17.08
N GLU A 52 -20.38 17.42 -17.25
CA GLU A 52 -20.72 16.14 -17.89
C GLU A 52 -20.10 16.04 -19.29
N SER A 53 -20.21 17.10 -20.09
CA SER A 53 -19.64 17.11 -21.43
C SER A 53 -18.13 16.98 -21.45
N LYS A 54 -17.43 17.52 -20.46
CA LYS A 54 -15.98 17.37 -20.34
C LYS A 54 -15.60 16.01 -19.79
N ALA A 55 -16.35 15.50 -18.82
CA ALA A 55 -16.14 14.19 -18.20
C ALA A 55 -16.24 13.04 -19.20
N ARG A 56 -17.16 13.11 -20.19
CA ARG A 56 -17.34 12.07 -21.23
C ARG A 56 -16.07 11.65 -21.96
N ALA A 57 -15.09 12.53 -22.08
CA ALA A 57 -13.84 12.25 -22.79
C ALA A 57 -12.79 11.52 -21.93
N TYR A 58 -13.06 11.30 -20.64
CA TYR A 58 -12.14 10.73 -19.69
C TYR A 58 -12.72 9.46 -19.06
N PHE A 59 -11.84 8.51 -18.80
CA PHE A 59 -12.17 7.26 -18.13
C PHE A 59 -11.24 7.07 -16.94
N LEU A 60 -11.80 6.70 -15.80
CA LEU A 60 -11.08 6.45 -14.56
C LEU A 60 -11.11 4.93 -14.30
N ILE A 61 -9.95 4.29 -14.30
CA ILE A 61 -9.84 2.83 -14.15
C ILE A 61 -10.34 2.45 -12.75
N GLY A 62 -11.33 1.55 -12.70
CA GLY A 62 -11.92 1.08 -11.44
C GLY A 62 -12.95 2.02 -10.81
N ALA A 63 -13.44 3.01 -11.56
CA ALA A 63 -14.44 3.97 -11.11
C ALA A 63 -15.49 4.21 -12.20
N ASP A 64 -16.67 4.68 -11.78
CA ASP A 64 -17.80 4.93 -12.66
C ASP A 64 -17.68 6.30 -13.35
N HIS A 65 -18.45 6.49 -14.43
CA HIS A 65 -18.53 7.79 -15.10
C HIS A 65 -18.96 8.92 -14.14
N GLU A 66 -19.84 8.61 -13.18
CA GLU A 66 -20.27 9.57 -12.17
C GLU A 66 -19.11 10.04 -11.29
N ASP A 67 -18.09 9.21 -11.03
CA ASP A 67 -16.90 9.62 -10.26
C ASP A 67 -16.09 10.68 -11.02
N VAL A 68 -16.00 10.53 -12.35
CA VAL A 68 -15.35 11.53 -13.23
C VAL A 68 -16.13 12.85 -13.22
N VAL A 69 -17.46 12.78 -13.24
CA VAL A 69 -18.33 13.95 -13.13
C VAL A 69 -18.13 14.66 -11.79
N GLN A 70 -18.02 13.91 -10.69
CA GLN A 70 -17.76 14.47 -9.36
C GLN A 70 -16.41 15.17 -9.28
N GLU A 71 -15.35 14.60 -9.84
CA GLU A 71 -14.06 15.28 -9.96
C GLU A 71 -14.17 16.58 -10.76
N GLY A 72 -14.95 16.59 -11.84
CA GLY A 72 -15.27 17.80 -12.58
C GLY A 72 -16.00 18.86 -11.75
N LEU A 73 -16.97 18.45 -10.92
CA LEU A 73 -17.71 19.34 -10.01
C LEU A 73 -16.79 19.91 -8.90
N ILE A 74 -15.84 19.12 -8.39
CA ILE A 74 -14.80 19.61 -7.48
C ILE A 74 -13.97 20.70 -8.18
N GLY A 75 -13.65 20.52 -9.46
CA GLY A 75 -12.96 21.52 -10.28
C GLY A 75 -13.75 22.82 -10.44
N LEU A 76 -15.06 22.72 -10.66
CA LEU A 76 -15.98 23.86 -10.68
C LEU A 76 -16.02 24.58 -9.32
N TYR A 77 -16.13 23.83 -8.22
CA TYR A 77 -16.15 24.43 -6.87
C TYR A 77 -14.86 25.20 -6.57
N LYS A 78 -13.70 24.65 -6.95
CA LYS A 78 -12.41 25.37 -6.87
C LYS A 78 -12.41 26.62 -7.73
N ALA A 79 -13.01 26.59 -8.93
CA ALA A 79 -13.14 27.76 -9.78
C ALA A 79 -13.97 28.85 -9.11
N ILE A 80 -15.13 28.51 -8.53
CA ILE A 80 -15.99 29.45 -7.80
C ILE A 80 -15.19 30.11 -6.69
N ARG A 81 -14.45 29.33 -5.89
CA ARG A 81 -13.63 29.85 -4.78
C ARG A 81 -12.48 30.76 -5.24
N ASP A 82 -11.79 30.37 -6.30
CA ASP A 82 -10.50 30.98 -6.70
C ASP A 82 -10.64 32.08 -7.77
N PHE A 83 -11.82 32.23 -8.40
CA PHE A 83 -12.05 33.22 -9.47
C PHE A 83 -11.78 34.66 -9.00
N ARG A 84 -11.14 35.46 -9.86
CA ARG A 84 -10.72 36.82 -9.54
C ARG A 84 -11.10 37.74 -10.69
N PHE A 85 -12.08 38.62 -10.44
CA PHE A 85 -12.64 39.53 -11.44
C PHE A 85 -11.61 40.55 -11.94
N ASP A 86 -10.62 40.89 -11.11
CA ASP A 86 -9.48 41.76 -11.45
C ASP A 86 -8.53 41.15 -12.48
N ARG A 87 -8.53 39.82 -12.65
CA ARG A 87 -7.59 39.12 -13.54
C ARG A 87 -8.23 38.62 -14.82
N ILE A 88 -9.48 38.16 -14.77
CA ILE A 88 -10.18 37.55 -15.89
C ILE A 88 -11.60 38.12 -15.94
N PRO A 89 -12.07 38.64 -17.09
CA PRO A 89 -13.34 39.33 -17.17
C PRO A 89 -14.56 38.40 -17.14
N SER A 90 -14.38 37.10 -17.45
CA SER A 90 -15.49 36.13 -17.47
C SER A 90 -15.16 34.84 -16.73
N PHE A 91 -16.14 34.36 -15.97
CA PHE A 91 -16.05 33.16 -15.16
C PHE A 91 -16.05 31.88 -16.00
N ARG A 92 -16.86 31.81 -17.06
CA ARG A 92 -17.06 30.57 -17.83
C ARG A 92 -15.78 29.96 -18.40
N PRO A 93 -14.88 30.71 -19.09
CA PRO A 93 -13.63 30.14 -19.60
C PRO A 93 -12.70 29.69 -18.46
N PHE A 94 -12.70 30.41 -17.34
CA PHE A 94 -11.89 30.05 -16.18
C PHE A 94 -12.38 28.75 -15.52
N ALA A 95 -13.69 28.62 -15.33
CA ALA A 95 -14.31 27.41 -14.82
C ALA A 95 -14.00 26.20 -15.71
N GLU A 96 -14.10 26.34 -17.03
CA GLU A 96 -13.80 25.27 -17.98
C GLU A 96 -12.36 24.74 -17.86
N ILE A 97 -11.38 25.64 -17.67
CA ILE A 97 -9.98 25.28 -17.43
C ILE A 97 -9.83 24.52 -16.12
N CYS A 98 -10.44 25.00 -15.04
CA CYS A 98 -10.36 24.38 -13.72
C CYS A 98 -11.01 22.99 -13.68
N ILE A 99 -12.20 22.84 -14.29
CA ILE A 99 -12.92 21.57 -14.43
C ILE A 99 -12.03 20.56 -15.18
N THR A 100 -11.54 20.94 -16.36
CA THR A 100 -10.74 20.05 -17.20
C THR A 100 -9.45 19.63 -16.50
N ARG A 101 -8.77 20.57 -15.83
CA ARG A 101 -7.54 20.27 -15.07
C ARG A 101 -7.80 19.32 -13.89
N GLN A 102 -8.90 19.51 -13.16
CA GLN A 102 -9.23 18.64 -12.02
C GLN A 102 -9.49 17.21 -12.49
N ILE A 103 -10.27 17.02 -13.57
CA ILE A 103 -10.51 15.69 -14.17
C ILE A 103 -9.19 15.05 -14.61
N ILE A 104 -8.33 15.79 -15.35
CA ILE A 104 -7.03 15.27 -15.79
C ILE A 104 -6.14 14.88 -14.59
N THR A 105 -6.12 15.69 -13.53
CA THR A 105 -5.33 15.39 -12.33
C THR A 105 -5.84 14.14 -11.62
N ALA A 106 -7.16 13.95 -11.52
CA ALA A 106 -7.74 12.74 -10.95
C ALA A 106 -7.36 11.50 -11.76
N VAL A 107 -7.54 11.55 -13.08
CA VAL A 107 -7.15 10.45 -13.99
C VAL A 107 -5.66 10.14 -13.89
N LYS A 108 -4.79 11.16 -13.92
CA LYS A 108 -3.34 10.98 -13.78
C LYS A 108 -2.95 10.41 -12.43
N THR A 109 -3.66 10.75 -11.37
CA THR A 109 -3.41 10.24 -10.02
C THR A 109 -3.76 8.75 -9.94
N ALA A 110 -4.93 8.36 -10.45
CA ALA A 110 -5.37 6.97 -10.46
C ALA A 110 -4.52 6.08 -11.39
N THR A 111 -4.07 6.63 -12.52
CA THR A 111 -3.19 5.92 -13.48
C THR A 111 -1.70 6.01 -13.11
N ARG A 112 -1.35 6.60 -11.96
CA ARG A 112 0.05 6.82 -11.58
C ARG A 112 0.73 5.50 -11.19
N GLN A 113 1.57 5.06 -12.12
CA GLN A 113 2.47 3.91 -12.19
C GLN A 113 3.42 3.62 -11.01
N LYS A 114 3.27 4.25 -9.83
CA LYS A 114 4.04 3.87 -8.62
C LYS A 114 3.47 2.61 -7.95
N HIS A 115 2.24 2.22 -8.30
CA HIS A 115 1.52 1.06 -7.75
C HIS A 115 1.01 0.09 -8.83
N GLN A 116 1.49 0.16 -10.09
CA GLN A 116 1.00 -0.76 -11.14
C GLN A 116 1.23 -2.25 -10.82
N PRO A 117 2.33 -2.68 -10.19
CA PRO A 117 2.47 -4.07 -9.71
C PRO A 117 1.48 -4.46 -8.60
N LEU A 118 0.79 -3.46 -8.01
CA LEU A 118 -0.19 -3.59 -6.92
C LEU A 118 -1.65 -3.51 -7.44
N ASN A 119 -1.88 -3.20 -8.72
CA ASN A 119 -3.24 -3.06 -9.28
C ASN A 119 -3.60 -4.19 -10.24
N ASP A 120 -2.63 -4.98 -10.69
CA ASP A 120 -2.83 -6.20 -11.46
C ASP A 120 -2.98 -7.43 -10.54
N TYR A 121 -3.64 -7.28 -9.38
CA TYR A 121 -3.91 -8.42 -8.53
C TYR A 121 -4.96 -9.32 -9.16
N ILE A 122 -4.52 -10.51 -9.55
CA ILE A 122 -5.40 -11.60 -9.91
C ILE A 122 -5.73 -12.34 -8.61
N SER A 123 -7.02 -12.55 -8.36
CA SER A 123 -7.44 -13.37 -7.22
C SER A 123 -6.93 -14.79 -7.40
N LEU A 124 -6.27 -15.32 -6.37
CA LEU A 124 -5.82 -16.71 -6.32
C LEU A 124 -6.98 -17.72 -6.30
N TYR A 125 -8.18 -17.25 -5.99
CA TYR A 125 -9.42 -18.03 -5.95
C TYR A 125 -10.25 -17.91 -7.22
N ASN A 126 -9.76 -17.20 -8.25
CA ASN A 126 -10.48 -17.19 -9.51
C ASN A 126 -10.43 -18.59 -10.13
N PRO A 127 -11.59 -19.16 -10.52
CA PRO A 127 -11.63 -20.42 -11.23
C PRO A 127 -10.90 -20.27 -12.55
N LEU A 128 -10.11 -21.28 -12.90
CA LEU A 128 -9.36 -21.28 -14.13
C LEU A 128 -10.28 -21.58 -15.31
N GLN A 129 -10.09 -20.85 -16.40
CA GLN A 129 -10.72 -21.20 -17.67
C GLN A 129 -9.83 -22.20 -18.41
N ASN A 130 -10.38 -23.37 -18.71
CA ASN A 130 -9.71 -24.34 -19.57
C ASN A 130 -10.54 -24.50 -20.85
N ASN A 131 -10.00 -24.04 -21.98
CA ASN A 131 -10.65 -24.14 -23.29
C ASN A 131 -12.08 -23.55 -23.37
N GLY A 132 -12.35 -22.48 -22.60
CA GLY A 132 -13.65 -21.79 -22.61
C GLY A 132 -14.70 -22.38 -21.67
N GLU A 133 -14.38 -23.44 -20.93
CA GLU A 133 -15.19 -23.97 -19.83
C GLU A 133 -14.56 -23.57 -18.48
N GLU A 134 -15.39 -23.16 -17.53
CA GLU A 134 -14.97 -22.87 -16.16
C GLU A 134 -14.58 -24.17 -15.46
N SER A 135 -13.34 -24.26 -14.99
CA SER A 135 -12.84 -25.40 -14.21
C SER A 135 -13.05 -25.14 -12.72
N ASP A 136 -13.33 -26.19 -11.94
CA ASP A 136 -13.42 -26.11 -10.47
C ASP A 136 -12.07 -25.75 -9.79
N SER A 137 -10.95 -25.85 -10.51
CA SER A 137 -9.63 -25.56 -9.97
C SER A 137 -9.29 -24.07 -9.98
N CYS A 138 -8.66 -23.62 -8.89
CA CYS A 138 -8.22 -22.25 -8.70
C CYS A 138 -6.70 -22.10 -8.80
N LEU A 139 -6.19 -20.87 -9.04
CA LEU A 139 -4.75 -20.60 -9.09
C LEU A 139 -4.01 -21.05 -7.83
N VAL A 140 -4.63 -20.95 -6.65
CA VAL A 140 -4.05 -21.38 -5.37
C VAL A 140 -3.69 -22.87 -5.33
N GLU A 141 -4.37 -23.71 -6.10
CA GLU A 141 -4.15 -25.17 -6.11
C GLU A 141 -2.97 -25.58 -7.00
N ILE A 142 -2.66 -24.76 -8.00
CA ILE A 142 -1.65 -25.06 -9.04
C ILE A 142 -0.33 -24.36 -8.77
N LEU A 143 -0.36 -23.18 -8.15
CA LEU A 143 0.85 -22.42 -7.89
C LEU A 143 1.74 -23.16 -6.89
N PRO A 144 2.95 -23.60 -7.29
CA PRO A 144 3.86 -24.26 -6.38
C PRO A 144 4.40 -23.25 -5.37
N ASP A 145 4.41 -23.61 -4.08
CA ASP A 145 5.14 -22.82 -3.08
C ASP A 145 6.65 -23.01 -3.33
N PRO A 146 7.38 -21.95 -3.71
CA PRO A 146 8.81 -22.04 -3.97
C PRO A 146 9.64 -22.42 -2.74
N ASN A 147 9.05 -22.38 -1.54
CA ASN A 147 9.68 -22.79 -0.29
C ASN A 147 9.15 -24.12 0.26
N ALA A 148 8.18 -24.75 -0.41
CA ALA A 148 7.70 -26.06 0.01
C ALA A 148 8.80 -27.10 -0.23
N LEU A 149 9.24 -27.73 0.85
CA LEU A 149 10.15 -28.87 0.79
C LEU A 149 9.35 -30.10 0.43
N ASN A 150 9.85 -30.90 -0.51
CA ASN A 150 9.28 -32.22 -0.71
C ASN A 150 9.60 -33.13 0.52
N PRO A 151 8.83 -34.20 0.76
CA PRO A 151 9.01 -35.04 1.94
C PRO A 151 10.43 -35.61 2.10
N GLU A 152 11.09 -35.91 0.99
CA GLU A 152 12.46 -36.44 0.97
C GLU A 152 13.48 -35.38 1.42
N GLN A 153 13.37 -34.15 0.90
CA GLN A 153 14.18 -33.00 1.30
C GLN A 153 13.93 -32.65 2.76
N TRP A 154 12.67 -32.68 3.21
CA TRP A 154 12.33 -32.40 4.60
C TRP A 154 12.98 -33.40 5.58
N ILE A 155 12.98 -34.69 5.22
CA ILE A 155 13.68 -35.73 6.01
C ILE A 155 15.19 -35.50 5.99
N LEU A 156 15.75 -35.13 4.83
CA LEU A 156 17.18 -34.88 4.69
C LEU A 156 17.63 -33.66 5.51
N GLU A 157 16.86 -32.57 5.50
CA GLU A 157 17.13 -31.35 6.29
C GLU A 157 17.07 -31.60 7.80
N ARG A 158 16.22 -32.53 8.26
CA ARG A 158 16.17 -32.94 9.68
C ARG A 158 17.33 -33.81 10.13
N ARG A 159 18.09 -34.41 9.21
CA ARG A 159 19.24 -35.22 9.59
C ARG A 159 20.38 -34.29 9.98
N ILE A 160 20.71 -34.30 11.28
CA ILE A 160 21.98 -33.72 11.74
C ILE A 160 23.08 -34.42 10.93
N PRO A 161 23.91 -33.67 10.18
CA PRO A 161 24.98 -34.27 9.41
C PRO A 161 25.83 -35.19 10.27
N GLN A 162 26.14 -36.38 9.77
CA GLN A 162 27.00 -37.34 10.48
C GLN A 162 28.37 -36.71 10.83
N ALA A 163 28.85 -35.79 10.00
CA ALA A 163 30.05 -35.00 10.26
C ALA A 163 29.93 -34.13 11.54
N VAL A 164 28.76 -33.53 11.78
CA VAL A 164 28.48 -32.75 13.00
C VAL A 164 28.40 -33.66 14.22
N LEU A 165 27.72 -34.81 14.12
CA LEU A 165 27.68 -35.79 15.21
C LEU A 165 29.09 -36.32 15.57
N ARG A 166 29.93 -36.52 14.55
CA ARG A 166 31.34 -36.91 14.74
C ARG A 166 32.14 -35.81 15.43
N MET A 167 32.00 -34.56 14.98
CA MET A 167 32.64 -33.40 15.62
C MET A 167 32.29 -33.31 17.10
N VAL A 168 31.01 -33.49 17.44
CA VAL A 168 30.55 -33.43 18.83
C VAL A 168 31.24 -34.48 19.70
N ARG A 169 31.44 -35.69 19.16
CA ARG A 169 32.05 -36.82 19.89
C ARG A 169 33.57 -36.75 19.97
N GLU A 170 34.24 -36.32 18.91
CA GLU A 170 35.70 -36.47 18.75
C GLU A 170 36.47 -35.16 18.92
N LEU A 171 35.85 -34.01 18.67
CA LEU A 171 36.54 -32.72 18.61
C LEU A 171 36.19 -31.77 19.77
N LEU A 172 35.03 -31.93 20.41
CA LEU A 172 34.66 -31.10 21.57
C LEU A 172 35.34 -31.60 22.84
N SER A 173 35.89 -30.66 23.61
CA SER A 173 36.33 -30.95 24.97
C SER A 173 35.13 -31.14 25.91
N PRO A 174 35.30 -31.78 27.08
CA PRO A 174 34.21 -32.02 28.04
C PRO A 174 33.47 -30.73 28.44
N LEU A 175 34.20 -29.63 28.61
CA LEU A 175 33.61 -28.32 28.93
C LEU A 175 32.82 -27.74 27.75
N GLU A 176 33.32 -27.89 26.52
CA GLU A 176 32.61 -27.39 25.33
C GLU A 176 31.33 -28.19 25.07
N LEU A 177 31.32 -29.49 25.36
CA LEU A 177 30.11 -30.31 25.27
C LEU A 177 29.04 -29.83 26.25
N GLN A 178 29.41 -29.64 27.52
CA GLN A 178 28.50 -29.12 28.54
C GLN A 178 27.96 -27.72 28.21
N VAL A 179 28.82 -26.85 27.65
CA VAL A 179 28.41 -25.52 27.20
C VAL A 179 27.49 -25.60 25.98
N LEU A 180 27.75 -26.51 25.04
CA LEU A 180 26.90 -26.74 23.87
C LEU A 180 25.51 -27.24 24.29
N ASP A 181 25.43 -28.21 25.20
CA ASP A 181 24.16 -28.75 25.70
C ASP A 181 23.32 -27.64 26.35
N CYS A 182 23.92 -26.84 27.24
CA CYS A 182 23.22 -25.73 27.88
C CYS A 182 22.78 -24.65 26.88
N TYR A 183 23.57 -24.42 25.82
CA TYR A 183 23.22 -23.48 24.76
C TYR A 183 22.05 -24.00 23.89
N LEU A 184 22.00 -25.30 23.60
CA LEU A 184 20.90 -25.94 22.88
C LEU A 184 19.61 -25.97 23.70
N ASP A 185 19.72 -26.06 25.03
CA ASP A 185 18.61 -25.89 25.97
C ASP A 185 18.10 -24.44 26.05
N GLY A 186 18.74 -23.49 25.36
CA GLY A 186 18.32 -22.09 25.29
C GLY A 186 18.71 -21.23 26.49
N LEU A 187 19.63 -21.69 27.34
CA LEU A 187 20.07 -20.94 28.52
C LEU A 187 20.88 -19.70 28.13
N SER A 188 20.78 -18.66 28.96
CA SER A 188 21.61 -17.46 28.83
C SER A 188 23.03 -17.68 29.34
N TYR A 189 23.93 -16.78 28.97
CA TYR A 189 25.35 -16.85 29.35
C TYR A 189 25.56 -16.80 30.87
N ARG A 190 24.66 -16.11 31.59
CA ARG A 190 24.69 -16.03 33.06
C ARG A 190 24.21 -17.33 33.70
N GLU A 191 23.10 -17.87 33.20
CA GLU A 191 22.57 -19.17 33.68
C GLU A 191 23.55 -20.31 33.41
N MET A 192 24.23 -20.31 32.26
CA MET A 192 25.32 -21.25 31.98
C MET A 192 26.51 -21.08 32.92
N SER A 193 26.87 -19.84 33.24
CA SER A 193 27.98 -19.49 34.14
C SER A 193 27.72 -20.04 35.55
N GLU A 194 26.49 -19.88 36.04
CA GLU A 194 26.03 -20.38 37.33
C GLU A 194 25.94 -21.92 37.33
N ARG A 195 25.30 -22.51 36.31
CA ARG A 195 25.09 -23.97 36.21
C ARG A 195 26.39 -24.75 36.09
N LEU A 196 27.37 -24.24 35.36
CA LEU A 196 28.67 -24.90 35.16
C LEU A 196 29.73 -24.46 36.18
N ASN A 197 29.39 -23.51 37.07
CA ASN A 197 30.31 -22.89 38.03
C ASN A 197 31.60 -22.37 37.33
N ARG A 198 31.42 -21.66 36.22
CA ARG A 198 32.51 -21.07 35.40
C ARG A 198 32.19 -19.62 35.10
N HIS A 199 33.21 -18.77 35.02
CA HIS A 199 33.02 -17.36 34.66
C HIS A 199 32.43 -17.21 33.24
N ALA A 200 31.56 -16.22 33.02
CA ALA A 200 30.89 -15.96 31.73
C ALA A 200 31.87 -15.84 30.53
N LYS A 201 33.06 -15.27 30.75
CA LYS A 201 34.13 -15.21 29.73
C LYS A 201 34.61 -16.59 29.29
N CYS A 202 34.61 -17.58 30.19
CA CYS A 202 34.98 -18.95 29.87
C CYS A 202 33.91 -19.62 28.99
N ILE A 203 32.63 -19.37 29.28
CA ILE A 203 31.49 -19.84 28.47
C ILE A 203 31.55 -19.25 27.06
N ASP A 204 31.77 -17.94 26.95
CA ASP A 204 31.89 -17.28 25.65
C ASP A 204 33.06 -17.83 24.83
N ASN A 205 34.25 -17.97 25.45
CA ASN A 205 35.41 -18.58 24.80
C ASN A 205 35.13 -20.02 24.33
N ALA A 206 34.37 -20.80 25.09
CA ALA A 206 33.95 -22.14 24.69
C ALA A 206 33.01 -22.10 23.48
N LEU A 207 31.98 -21.24 23.49
CA LEU A 207 31.07 -21.04 22.35
C LEU A 207 31.79 -20.57 21.09
N GLN A 208 32.77 -19.67 21.22
CA GLN A 208 33.59 -19.24 20.09
C GLN A 208 34.39 -20.41 19.49
N ARG A 209 35.01 -21.25 20.32
CA ARG A 209 35.74 -22.45 19.86
C ARG A 209 34.81 -23.47 19.20
N ILE A 210 33.62 -23.71 19.79
CA ILE A 210 32.59 -24.59 19.21
C ILE A 210 32.20 -24.09 17.81
N LYS A 211 31.88 -22.79 17.67
CA LYS A 211 31.54 -22.20 16.37
C LYS A 211 32.66 -22.33 15.34
N LYS A 212 33.92 -22.16 15.75
CA LYS A 212 35.09 -22.32 14.88
C LYS A 212 35.24 -23.77 14.40
N LYS A 213 35.12 -24.75 15.31
CA LYS A 213 35.16 -26.19 14.98
C LYS A 213 34.02 -26.58 14.04
N LEU A 214 32.81 -26.09 14.30
CA LEU A 214 31.64 -26.34 13.45
C LEU A 214 31.82 -25.76 12.05
N LYS A 215 32.38 -24.55 11.95
CA LYS A 215 32.67 -23.91 10.66
C LYS A 215 33.71 -24.72 9.87
N GLN A 216 34.78 -25.18 10.51
CA GLN A 216 35.79 -26.01 9.87
C GLN A 216 35.18 -27.32 9.32
N VAL A 217 34.39 -28.02 10.14
CA VAL A 217 33.70 -29.26 9.72
C VAL A 217 32.74 -28.99 8.56
N TYR A 218 32.05 -27.85 8.58
CA TYR A 218 31.19 -27.45 7.47
C TYR A 218 31.98 -27.20 6.18
N GLU A 219 33.08 -26.46 6.24
CA GLU A 219 33.93 -26.17 5.07
C GLU A 219 34.57 -27.46 4.50
N GLU A 220 35.05 -28.37 5.35
CA GLU A 220 35.66 -29.64 4.93
C GLU A 220 34.66 -30.61 4.27
N ASN A 221 33.39 -30.59 4.68
CA ASN A 221 32.37 -31.55 4.20
C ASN A 221 31.41 -30.96 3.16
N TYR A 222 31.27 -29.62 3.08
CA TYR A 222 30.24 -28.94 2.28
C TYR A 222 30.75 -27.67 1.54
N GLY A 223 32.04 -27.36 1.63
CA GLY A 223 32.62 -26.06 1.28
C GLY A 223 32.73 -25.70 -0.21
N GLU A 224 32.54 -26.62 -1.15
CA GLU A 224 32.76 -26.32 -2.58
C GLU A 224 31.60 -26.66 -3.54
N GLN A 225 30.43 -27.11 -3.06
CA GLN A 225 29.28 -27.42 -3.95
C GLN A 225 27.91 -26.91 -3.46
N SER A 226 27.85 -26.04 -2.45
CA SER A 226 26.59 -25.41 -2.03
C SER A 226 26.36 -24.07 -2.73
N ASN A 227 25.99 -24.12 -4.01
CA ASN A 227 25.21 -23.04 -4.62
C ASN A 227 23.75 -23.12 -4.11
N SER A 228 23.57 -23.18 -2.79
CA SER A 228 22.26 -23.02 -2.17
C SER A 228 21.95 -21.53 -2.15
N PRO A 229 20.74 -21.10 -2.57
CA PRO A 229 20.41 -19.69 -2.62
C PRO A 229 20.60 -19.12 -1.23
N ARG A 230 21.56 -18.19 -1.10
CA ARG A 230 21.74 -17.38 0.10
C ARG A 230 20.35 -16.91 0.51
N ARG A 231 19.84 -17.37 1.67
CA ARG A 231 18.62 -16.81 2.27
C ARG A 231 18.79 -15.30 2.20
N LYS A 232 18.04 -14.62 1.33
CA LYS A 232 17.97 -13.16 1.33
C LYS A 232 17.64 -12.83 2.77
N ARG A 233 18.55 -12.12 3.46
CA ARG A 233 18.29 -11.65 4.83
C ARG A 233 16.88 -11.06 4.81
N ARG A 234 15.99 -11.53 5.70
CA ARG A 234 14.75 -10.81 5.97
C ARG A 234 15.15 -9.36 6.15
N VAL A 235 14.72 -8.50 5.23
CA VAL A 235 14.86 -7.06 5.39
C VAL A 235 14.19 -6.79 6.72
N ARG A 236 14.96 -6.35 7.72
CA ARG A 236 14.38 -5.81 8.93
C ARG A 236 13.62 -4.58 8.46
N ILE A 237 12.29 -4.69 8.36
CA ILE A 237 11.43 -3.53 8.28
C ILE A 237 11.69 -2.82 9.61
N ALA A 238 12.40 -1.69 9.55
CA ALA A 238 12.56 -0.83 10.71
C ALA A 238 11.17 -0.40 11.16
N PRO A 239 10.87 -0.36 12.47
CA PRO A 239 9.67 0.31 12.93
C PRO A 239 9.77 1.77 12.46
N GLU A 240 8.72 2.27 11.82
CA GLU A 240 8.59 3.69 11.50
C GLU A 240 8.84 4.48 12.79
N LEU A 241 9.85 5.36 12.74
CA LEU A 241 10.06 6.33 13.80
C LEU A 241 8.85 7.26 13.77
N GLU A 242 8.10 7.27 14.87
CA GLU A 242 7.05 8.25 15.13
C GLU A 242 7.62 9.65 14.92
N ASP A 243 6.97 10.40 14.03
CA ASP A 243 7.23 11.81 13.77
C ASP A 243 6.80 12.61 15.00
N THR A 244 7.71 12.77 15.96
CA THR A 244 7.58 13.80 17.00
C THR A 244 8.25 15.08 16.52
N SER A 245 7.47 16.17 16.53
CA SER A 245 7.81 17.61 16.38
C SER A 245 8.20 18.08 14.97
N LEU A 246 7.62 19.14 14.38
CA LEU A 246 6.97 20.38 14.84
C LEU A 246 6.00 20.90 13.76
#